data_AF-A0A2U3Q0A9-F1
#
_entry.id   AF-A0A2U3Q0A9-F1
#
_cell.length_a   1.000
_cell.length_b   1.000
_cell.length_c   1.000
_cell.angle_alpha   90.00
_cell.angle_beta   90.00
_cell.angle_gamma   90.00
#
_symmetry.space_group_name_H-M   'P 1'
#
loop_
_entity.id
_entity.type
_entity.pdbx_description
1 polymer ?
#
loop_
_entity_poly.entity_id
_entity_poly.type
_entity_poly.pdbx_seq_one_letter_code
_entity_poly.pdbx_strand_id
1 'polypeptide(L)'
;MKPVRIACINYAEEMMSDRMMGRLTAALQKCYDEHFLPVWGYPVDLDVTRKPKPTDWQLVYFDDATHENFLGRHELTHQGQPISKIFLKTLGEDEPVSLAASHELFEMVLDPMANLWADKTRHTQYAYEVCDAVEEESFIVSGFPMSNFVYPSWFEPFEHPRGTKFDHMGSLKAPFTMTEGGYVIKKVNGKRVIKQFGSPEKRKRFNAEDRRGHRSEFRDPKGKHHPGRRAAKRRG
;
A
#
# COMPACT_ATOMS: atom_id res chain seq x y z
N MET A 1 -16.27 3.36 -16.64
CA MET A 1 -16.22 4.24 -15.45
C MET A 1 -15.14 5.28 -15.70
N LYS A 2 -15.33 6.56 -15.33
CA LYS A 2 -14.27 7.56 -15.49
C LYS A 2 -13.15 7.25 -14.48
N PRO A 3 -11.87 7.19 -14.90
CA PRO A 3 -10.78 6.91 -13.97
C PRO A 3 -10.66 7.98 -12.89
N VAL A 4 -10.27 7.57 -11.69
CA VAL A 4 -9.85 8.50 -10.64
C VAL A 4 -8.43 8.96 -10.94
N ARG A 5 -8.20 10.27 -10.85
CA ARG A 5 -6.89 10.85 -11.07
C ARG A 5 -6.05 10.78 -9.79
N ILE A 6 -4.82 10.29 -9.92
CA ILE A 6 -3.83 10.26 -8.85
C ILE A 6 -2.67 11.16 -9.24
N ALA A 7 -2.45 12.21 -8.46
CA ALA A 7 -1.32 13.09 -8.62
C ALA A 7 -0.06 12.42 -8.03
N CYS A 8 0.92 12.16 -8.89
CA CYS A 8 2.22 11.65 -8.52
C CYS A 8 3.15 12.85 -8.28
N ILE A 9 3.54 13.09 -7.03
CA ILE A 9 4.22 14.32 -6.59
C ILE A 9 5.61 13.99 -6.04
N ASN A 10 6.64 14.56 -6.66
CA ASN A 10 8.02 14.40 -6.22
C ASN A 10 8.45 15.54 -5.28
N TYR A 11 8.64 15.24 -4.00
CA TYR A 11 9.38 16.06 -3.03
C TYR A 11 10.70 15.40 -2.60
N ALA A 12 11.14 14.37 -3.32
CA ALA A 12 12.36 13.63 -3.06
C ALA A 12 13.45 14.01 -4.07
N GLU A 13 13.66 15.31 -4.27
CA GLU A 13 14.51 15.81 -5.36
C GLU A 13 15.99 15.48 -5.15
N GLU A 14 16.42 15.18 -3.92
CA GLU A 14 17.78 14.70 -3.64
C GLU A 14 18.00 13.29 -4.20
N MET A 15 16.99 12.43 -4.10
CA MET A 15 17.08 11.01 -4.43
C MET A 15 16.46 10.65 -5.80
N MET A 16 15.58 11.49 -6.33
CA MET A 16 14.83 11.22 -7.56
C MET A 16 14.73 12.44 -8.48
N SER A 17 15.33 12.33 -9.66
CA SER A 17 15.16 13.32 -10.73
C SER A 17 13.75 13.29 -11.36
N ASP A 18 13.30 14.43 -11.90
CA ASP A 18 12.04 14.54 -12.66
C ASP A 18 11.96 13.53 -13.83
N ARG A 19 13.10 13.24 -14.48
CA ARG A 19 13.17 12.22 -15.54
C ARG A 19 12.89 10.82 -15.01
N MET A 20 13.44 10.47 -13.84
CA MET A 20 13.15 9.19 -13.18
C MET A 20 11.69 9.12 -12.78
N MET A 21 11.16 10.19 -12.18
CA MET A 21 9.75 10.30 -11.78
C MET A 21 8.78 10.04 -12.94
N GLY A 22 9.03 10.66 -14.10
CA GLY A 22 8.23 10.43 -15.31
C GLY A 22 8.28 8.98 -15.81
N ARG A 23 9.48 8.36 -15.84
CA ARG A 23 9.64 6.96 -16.25
C ARG A 23 8.97 5.99 -15.28
N LEU A 24 9.13 6.23 -13.99
CA LEU A 24 8.49 5.45 -12.92
C LEU A 24 6.97 5.53 -13.03
N THR A 25 6.42 6.74 -13.14
CA THR A 25 4.96 6.95 -13.22
C THR A 25 4.37 6.27 -14.45
N ALA A 26 5.03 6.35 -15.60
CA ALA A 26 4.60 5.63 -16.80
C ALA A 26 4.67 4.10 -16.63
N ALA A 27 5.69 3.57 -15.95
CA ALA A 27 5.79 2.16 -15.65
C ALA A 27 4.71 1.70 -14.66
N LEU A 28 4.40 2.51 -13.64
CA LEU A 28 3.31 2.26 -12.69
C LEU A 28 1.95 2.24 -13.38
N GLN A 29 1.65 3.21 -14.26
CA GLN A 29 0.40 3.24 -15.03
C GLN A 29 0.27 1.98 -15.88
N LYS A 30 1.33 1.60 -16.60
CA LYS A 30 1.34 0.36 -17.39
C LYS A 30 1.11 -0.88 -16.53
N CYS A 31 1.82 -0.99 -15.40
CA CYS A 31 1.64 -2.10 -14.47
C CYS A 31 0.20 -2.17 -13.95
N TYR A 32 -0.36 -1.02 -13.58
CA TYR A 32 -1.73 -0.91 -13.11
C TYR A 32 -2.72 -1.39 -14.19
N ASP A 33 -2.62 -0.86 -15.40
CA ASP A 33 -3.56 -1.17 -16.48
C ASP A 33 -3.48 -2.62 -16.97
N GLU A 34 -2.27 -3.18 -17.09
CA GLU A 34 -2.06 -4.51 -17.66
C GLU A 34 -2.20 -5.63 -16.61
N HIS A 35 -1.91 -5.36 -15.34
CA HIS A 35 -1.83 -6.41 -14.30
C HIS A 35 -2.86 -6.25 -13.18
N PHE A 36 -3.00 -5.06 -12.60
CA PHE A 36 -3.82 -4.86 -11.41
C PHE A 36 -5.30 -4.62 -11.75
N LEU A 37 -5.57 -3.74 -12.71
CA LEU A 37 -6.91 -3.36 -13.15
C LEU A 37 -7.74 -4.55 -13.64
N PRO A 38 -7.21 -5.52 -14.43
CA PRO A 38 -7.98 -6.69 -14.86
C PRO A 38 -8.43 -7.60 -13.70
N VAL A 39 -7.79 -7.49 -12.54
CA VAL A 39 -8.10 -8.30 -11.35
C VAL A 39 -9.06 -7.57 -10.41
N TRP A 40 -8.81 -6.28 -10.16
CA TRP A 40 -9.49 -5.52 -9.10
C TRP A 40 -10.50 -4.48 -9.60
N GLY A 41 -10.48 -4.13 -10.88
CA GLY A 41 -11.61 -3.45 -11.54
C GLY A 41 -11.83 -1.97 -11.22
N TYR A 42 -10.86 -1.26 -10.62
CA TYR A 42 -10.97 0.16 -10.30
C TYR A 42 -10.07 1.02 -11.20
N PRO A 43 -10.57 1.74 -12.21
CA PRO A 43 -9.70 2.47 -13.15
C PRO A 43 -9.09 3.73 -12.51
N VAL A 44 -7.80 3.96 -12.73
CA VAL A 44 -7.08 5.17 -12.29
C VAL A 44 -6.23 5.76 -13.41
N ASP A 45 -5.89 7.03 -13.28
CA ASP A 45 -5.04 7.79 -14.20
C ASP A 45 -3.95 8.52 -13.40
N LEU A 46 -2.70 8.13 -13.59
CA LEU A 46 -1.54 8.67 -12.89
C LEU A 46 -0.98 9.88 -13.66
N ASP A 47 -0.83 11.02 -12.97
CA ASP A 47 -0.27 12.23 -13.57
C ASP A 47 0.84 12.83 -12.69
N VAL A 48 2.01 13.09 -13.30
CA VAL A 48 3.11 13.77 -12.63
C VAL A 48 2.79 15.26 -12.55
N THR A 49 2.58 15.78 -11.34
CA THR A 49 2.25 17.20 -11.15
C THR A 49 2.72 17.72 -9.81
N ARG A 50 3.06 19.02 -9.75
CA ARG A 50 3.28 19.76 -8.49
C ARG A 50 2.01 20.48 -7.99
N LYS A 51 0.92 20.45 -8.77
CA LYS A 51 -0.33 21.18 -8.50
C LYS A 51 -1.53 20.22 -8.60
N PRO A 52 -1.73 19.35 -7.58
CA PRO A 52 -2.88 18.44 -7.56
C PRO A 52 -4.19 19.22 -7.51
N LYS A 53 -5.24 18.69 -8.15
CA LYS A 53 -6.59 19.23 -8.01
C LYS A 53 -7.17 18.83 -6.65
N PRO A 54 -8.16 19.55 -6.10
CA PRO A 54 -8.78 19.19 -4.81
C PRO A 54 -9.40 17.79 -4.77
N THR A 55 -9.73 17.22 -5.93
CA THR A 55 -10.31 15.87 -6.07
C THR A 55 -9.27 14.79 -6.35
N ASP A 56 -8.01 15.16 -6.63
CA ASP A 56 -6.98 14.19 -6.97
C ASP A 56 -6.58 13.42 -5.69
N TRP A 57 -6.47 12.11 -5.83
CA TRP A 57 -5.73 11.30 -4.84
C TRP A 57 -4.25 11.57 -5.02
N GLN A 58 -3.41 11.22 -4.05
CA GLN A 58 -2.00 11.58 -4.11
C GLN A 58 -1.08 10.40 -3.81
N LEU A 59 -0.09 10.20 -4.68
CA LEU A 59 1.05 9.33 -4.46
C LEU A 59 2.29 10.23 -4.34
N VAL A 60 2.79 10.39 -3.12
CA VAL A 60 3.77 11.44 -2.80
C VAL A 60 5.09 10.83 -2.35
N TYR A 61 6.17 11.30 -2.95
CA TYR A 61 7.52 10.82 -2.70
C TYR A 61 8.28 11.88 -1.89
N PHE A 62 8.94 11.45 -0.82
CA PHE A 62 9.75 12.30 0.05
C PHE A 62 11.15 11.70 0.21
N ASP A 63 12.15 12.55 0.44
CA ASP A 63 13.49 12.04 0.79
C ASP A 63 13.44 11.28 2.12
N ASP A 64 12.86 11.85 3.17
CA ASP A 64 12.69 11.20 4.47
C ASP A 64 11.44 11.69 5.21
N ALA A 65 11.17 11.05 6.35
CA ALA A 65 10.05 11.39 7.21
C ALA A 65 10.22 12.70 7.97
N THR A 66 11.34 13.43 7.85
CA THR A 66 11.62 14.68 8.60
C THR A 66 11.21 15.96 7.88
N HIS A 67 10.68 15.86 6.66
CA HIS A 67 10.14 17.03 5.95
C HIS A 67 9.03 17.72 6.79
N GLU A 68 9.39 18.81 7.47
CA GLU A 68 8.58 19.49 8.51
C GLU A 68 7.21 19.96 8.02
N ASN A 69 7.07 20.26 6.72
CA ASN A 69 5.79 20.66 6.12
C ASN A 69 4.84 19.48 5.85
N PHE A 70 5.30 18.24 5.95
CA PHE A 70 4.50 17.01 5.78
C PHE A 70 4.52 16.08 7.00
N LEU A 71 5.42 16.28 7.96
CA LEU A 71 5.45 15.66 9.28
C LEU A 71 4.12 15.81 10.06
N GLY A 72 3.36 16.87 9.78
CA GLY A 72 2.01 17.08 10.32
C GLY A 72 0.93 16.18 9.70
N ARG A 73 1.20 15.57 8.53
CA ARG A 73 0.25 14.75 7.78
C ARG A 73 0.42 13.26 8.09
N HIS A 74 0.25 12.84 9.34
CA HIS A 74 -0.01 11.42 9.64
C HIS A 74 -1.45 11.04 9.26
N GLU A 75 -1.89 11.42 8.06
CA GLU A 75 -3.25 11.23 7.60
C GLU A 75 -3.27 10.32 6.37
N LEU A 76 -4.25 9.43 6.31
CA LEU A 76 -4.62 8.65 5.11
C LEU A 76 -5.28 9.51 4.04
N THR A 77 -5.60 10.76 4.38
CA THR A 77 -6.23 11.70 3.46
C THR A 77 -5.54 13.05 3.46
N HIS A 78 -5.56 13.72 2.31
CA HIS A 78 -5.29 15.14 2.19
C HIS A 78 -6.52 15.83 1.61
N GLN A 79 -7.07 16.83 2.33
CA GLN A 79 -8.34 17.48 1.95
C GLN A 79 -9.51 16.48 1.77
N GLY A 80 -9.47 15.36 2.49
CA GLY A 80 -10.46 14.29 2.40
C GLY A 80 -10.26 13.30 1.25
N GLN A 81 -9.24 13.48 0.39
CA GLN A 81 -8.86 12.52 -0.65
C GLN A 81 -7.72 11.62 -0.19
N PRO A 82 -7.70 10.33 -0.55
CA PRO A 82 -6.61 9.39 -0.27
C PRO A 82 -5.22 9.93 -0.60
N ILE A 83 -4.27 9.63 0.28
CA ILE A 83 -2.84 9.89 0.08
C ILE A 83 -2.00 8.69 0.52
N SER A 84 -1.02 8.33 -0.31
CA SER A 84 0.09 7.43 0.01
C SER A 84 1.39 8.20 0.04
N LYS A 85 2.30 7.81 0.93
CA LYS A 85 3.58 8.48 1.13
C LYS A 85 4.71 7.46 1.04
N ILE A 86 5.73 7.77 0.25
CA ILE A 86 6.89 6.92 0.02
C ILE A 86 8.13 7.70 0.46
N PHE A 87 8.89 7.15 1.39
CA PHE A 87 10.06 7.80 1.98
C PHE A 87 11.35 7.13 1.48
N LEU A 88 12.05 7.78 0.55
CA LEU A 88 13.13 7.16 -0.22
C LEU A 88 14.34 6.74 0.62
N LYS A 89 14.75 7.54 1.61
CA LYS A 89 15.88 7.23 2.51
C LYS A 89 15.58 6.10 3.49
N THR A 90 14.31 5.69 3.62
CA THR A 90 13.92 4.56 4.50
C THR A 90 13.88 3.23 3.75
N LEU A 91 13.89 3.27 2.42
CA LEU A 91 14.02 2.07 1.60
C LEU A 91 15.42 1.49 1.82
N GLY A 92 15.52 0.16 1.86
CA GLY A 92 16.83 -0.50 1.90
C GLY A 92 17.68 -0.10 0.69
N GLU A 93 19.01 -0.14 0.80
CA GLU A 93 19.92 0.24 -0.31
C GLU A 93 19.61 -0.51 -1.62
N ASP A 94 19.12 -1.76 -1.50
CA ASP A 94 18.74 -2.61 -2.63
C ASP A 94 17.24 -2.58 -2.96
N GLU A 95 16.43 -1.83 -2.22
CA GLU A 95 14.96 -1.79 -2.41
C GLU A 95 14.57 -0.73 -3.45
N PRO A 96 14.08 -1.13 -4.63
CA PRO A 96 13.76 -0.18 -5.68
C PRO A 96 12.50 0.61 -5.31
N VAL A 97 12.54 1.93 -5.49
CA VAL A 97 11.39 2.83 -5.32
C VAL A 97 10.12 2.33 -6.00
N SER A 98 10.24 1.66 -7.15
CA SER A 98 9.07 1.14 -7.88
C SER A 98 8.32 0.05 -7.11
N LEU A 99 9.01 -0.71 -6.26
CA LEU A 99 8.40 -1.73 -5.41
C LEU A 99 7.53 -1.07 -4.35
N ALA A 100 8.09 -0.15 -3.57
CA ALA A 100 7.34 0.64 -2.58
C ALA A 100 6.19 1.44 -3.24
N ALA A 101 6.43 2.04 -4.40
CA ALA A 101 5.42 2.83 -5.10
C ALA A 101 4.24 2.02 -5.62
N SER A 102 4.51 0.84 -6.20
CA SER A 102 3.45 -0.06 -6.66
C SER A 102 2.68 -0.67 -5.49
N HIS A 103 3.38 -1.06 -4.42
CA HIS A 103 2.76 -1.52 -3.17
C HIS A 103 1.76 -0.48 -2.64
N GLU A 104 2.24 0.74 -2.40
CA GLU A 104 1.43 1.84 -1.86
C GLU A 104 0.28 2.26 -2.78
N LEU A 105 0.48 2.20 -4.11
CA LEU A 105 -0.55 2.46 -5.10
C LEU A 105 -1.67 1.42 -5.03
N PHE A 106 -1.32 0.14 -5.05
CA PHE A 106 -2.29 -0.96 -5.08
C PHE A 106 -3.16 -0.99 -3.82
N GLU A 107 -2.53 -0.83 -2.65
CA GLU A 107 -3.25 -0.83 -1.37
C GLU A 107 -4.11 0.41 -1.18
N MET A 108 -3.60 1.60 -1.57
CA MET A 108 -4.41 2.81 -1.53
C MET A 108 -5.60 2.73 -2.47
N VAL A 109 -5.45 2.15 -3.65
CA VAL A 109 -6.56 2.12 -4.60
C VAL A 109 -7.67 1.20 -4.13
N LEU A 110 -7.33 0.05 -3.56
CA LEU A 110 -8.33 -0.92 -3.14
C LEU A 110 -8.94 -0.62 -1.76
N ASP A 111 -8.15 -0.15 -0.81
CA ASP A 111 -8.62 0.27 0.51
C ASP A 111 -8.13 1.69 0.85
N PRO A 112 -8.74 2.73 0.26
CA PRO A 112 -8.24 4.09 0.38
C PRO A 112 -8.23 4.63 1.81
N MET A 113 -9.08 4.09 2.68
CA MET A 113 -9.20 4.49 4.08
C MET A 113 -8.58 3.48 5.07
N ALA A 114 -7.87 2.45 4.58
CA ALA A 114 -7.30 1.36 5.36
C ALA A 114 -8.31 0.75 6.38
N ASN A 115 -9.59 0.68 6.00
CA ASN A 115 -10.69 0.32 6.90
C ASN A 115 -11.42 -0.98 6.49
N LEU A 116 -11.05 -1.60 5.37
CA LEU A 116 -11.61 -2.85 4.91
C LEU A 116 -10.96 -4.05 5.63
N TRP A 117 -11.78 -5.05 5.93
CA TRP A 117 -11.37 -6.31 6.55
C TRP A 117 -12.10 -7.46 5.86
N ALA A 118 -11.37 -8.56 5.60
CA ALA A 118 -11.92 -9.80 5.07
C ALA A 118 -12.13 -10.81 6.19
N ASP A 119 -13.33 -11.37 6.30
CA ASP A 119 -13.63 -12.41 7.28
C ASP A 119 -13.04 -13.75 6.84
N LYS A 120 -12.08 -14.29 7.60
CA LYS A 120 -11.62 -15.67 7.43
C LYS A 120 -12.48 -16.66 8.22
N THR A 121 -12.81 -16.29 9.44
CA THR A 121 -13.68 -17.06 10.34
C THR A 121 -14.55 -16.10 11.14
N ARG A 122 -15.52 -16.62 11.90
CA ARG A 122 -16.32 -15.83 12.86
C ARG A 122 -15.47 -14.99 13.83
N HIS A 123 -14.22 -15.38 14.07
CA HIS A 123 -13.35 -14.80 15.08
C HIS A 123 -12.10 -14.15 14.51
N THR A 124 -11.87 -14.21 13.21
CA THR A 124 -10.63 -13.71 12.60
C THR A 124 -10.92 -13.01 11.29
N GLN A 125 -10.49 -11.75 11.22
CA GLN A 125 -10.51 -10.94 10.02
C GLN A 125 -9.08 -10.58 9.61
N TYR A 126 -8.83 -10.41 8.33
CA TYR A 126 -7.55 -9.97 7.78
C TYR A 126 -7.73 -8.59 7.18
N ALA A 127 -6.73 -7.73 7.34
CA ALA A 127 -6.70 -6.44 6.69
C ALA A 127 -6.67 -6.62 5.16
N TYR A 128 -7.31 -5.71 4.43
CA TYR A 128 -7.36 -5.71 2.97
C TYR A 128 -6.08 -5.12 2.34
N GLU A 129 -4.92 -5.54 2.85
CA GLU A 129 -3.58 -5.14 2.40
C GLU A 129 -3.14 -6.15 1.33
N VAL A 130 -3.25 -5.77 0.06
CA VAL A 130 -3.12 -6.71 -1.06
C VAL A 130 -1.67 -7.10 -1.37
N CYS A 131 -0.70 -6.35 -0.89
CA CYS A 131 0.70 -6.60 -1.18
C CYS A 131 1.39 -7.31 -0.01
N ASP A 132 0.95 -7.04 1.22
CA ASP A 132 1.51 -7.56 2.48
C ASP A 132 1.82 -9.07 2.51
N ALA A 133 0.89 -9.92 2.06
CA ALA A 133 1.07 -11.38 2.14
C ALA A 133 2.18 -11.93 1.23
N VAL A 134 2.62 -11.13 0.25
CA VAL A 134 3.62 -11.44 -0.77
C VAL A 134 4.67 -10.32 -0.89
N GLU A 135 4.83 -9.52 0.16
CA GLU A 135 5.49 -8.20 0.13
C GLU A 135 6.88 -8.18 -0.51
N GLU A 136 7.70 -9.20 -0.26
CA GLU A 136 9.07 -9.28 -0.78
C GLU A 136 9.18 -9.94 -2.17
N GLU A 137 8.05 -10.26 -2.81
CA GLU A 137 8.03 -10.76 -4.18
C GLU A 137 7.73 -9.66 -5.18
N SER A 138 8.41 -9.70 -6.33
CA SER A 138 8.24 -8.70 -7.38
C SER A 138 8.36 -9.29 -8.78
N PHE A 139 7.77 -8.59 -9.74
CA PHE A 139 7.84 -8.91 -11.16
C PHE A 139 8.20 -7.66 -11.98
N ILE A 140 8.76 -7.84 -13.18
CA ILE A 140 9.30 -6.72 -13.98
C ILE A 140 8.26 -6.16 -14.94
N VAL A 141 8.05 -4.84 -14.90
CA VAL A 141 7.30 -4.07 -15.90
C VAL A 141 8.14 -2.90 -16.38
N SER A 142 8.40 -2.83 -17.68
CA SER A 142 9.19 -1.74 -18.30
C SER A 142 10.58 -1.53 -17.67
N GLY A 143 11.21 -2.61 -17.19
CA GLY A 143 12.52 -2.58 -16.53
C GLY A 143 12.49 -2.18 -15.05
N PHE A 144 11.31 -1.97 -14.47
CA PHE A 144 11.13 -1.69 -13.04
C PHE A 144 10.51 -2.92 -12.34
N PRO A 145 11.03 -3.35 -11.18
CA PRO A 145 10.35 -4.32 -10.35
C PRO A 145 9.12 -3.69 -9.70
N MET A 146 7.99 -4.40 -9.77
CA MET A 146 6.70 -4.03 -9.22
C MET A 146 6.29 -5.06 -8.18
N SER A 147 5.63 -4.61 -7.12
CA SER A 147 5.17 -5.45 -6.02
C SER A 147 4.21 -6.53 -6.52
N ASN A 148 4.40 -7.78 -6.08
CA ASN A 148 3.37 -8.80 -6.21
C ASN A 148 2.12 -8.39 -5.40
N PHE A 149 0.96 -8.93 -5.76
CA PHE A 149 -0.29 -8.65 -5.07
C PHE A 149 -1.20 -9.87 -5.08
N VAL A 150 -2.03 -10.01 -4.05
CA VAL A 150 -3.02 -11.08 -3.95
C VAL A 150 -4.25 -10.81 -4.81
N TYR A 151 -4.93 -11.88 -5.21
CA TYR A 151 -6.18 -11.84 -5.96
C TYR A 151 -7.39 -11.91 -5.00
N PRO A 152 -8.62 -11.59 -5.45
CA PRO A 152 -9.82 -11.73 -4.62
C PRO A 152 -9.96 -13.12 -3.96
N SER A 153 -9.57 -14.17 -4.69
CA SER A 153 -9.50 -15.56 -4.22
C SER A 153 -8.69 -15.75 -2.94
N TRP A 154 -7.73 -14.87 -2.63
CA TRP A 154 -6.98 -14.95 -1.37
C TRP A 154 -7.81 -14.59 -0.15
N PHE A 155 -8.81 -13.71 -0.31
CA PHE A 155 -9.72 -13.25 0.73
C PHE A 155 -10.99 -14.11 0.84
N GLU A 156 -11.10 -15.18 0.05
CA GLU A 156 -12.27 -16.05 0.00
C GLU A 156 -12.09 -17.24 0.98
N PRO A 157 -12.91 -17.36 2.05
CA PRO A 157 -12.69 -18.32 3.14
C PRO A 157 -13.24 -19.72 2.83
N PHE A 158 -13.01 -20.22 1.62
CA PHE A 158 -13.49 -21.54 1.19
C PHE A 158 -12.47 -22.22 0.26
N GLU A 159 -12.71 -23.50 -0.04
CA GLU A 159 -11.85 -24.26 -0.93
C GLU A 159 -12.08 -23.87 -2.39
N HIS A 160 -10.98 -23.58 -3.10
CA HIS A 160 -11.02 -23.25 -4.52
C HIS A 160 -10.64 -24.44 -5.41
N PRO A 161 -11.10 -24.46 -6.67
CA PRO A 161 -10.65 -25.44 -7.65
C PRO A 161 -9.13 -25.45 -7.82
N ARG A 162 -8.58 -26.62 -8.14
CA ARG A 162 -7.16 -26.78 -8.48
C ARG A 162 -6.77 -25.84 -9.62
N GLY A 163 -5.64 -25.15 -9.47
CA GLY A 163 -5.12 -24.21 -10.45
C GLY A 163 -5.58 -22.76 -10.25
N THR A 164 -6.41 -22.49 -9.24
CA THR A 164 -6.73 -21.12 -8.82
C THR A 164 -5.47 -20.37 -8.41
N LYS A 165 -5.29 -19.16 -8.94
CA LYS A 165 -4.24 -18.23 -8.52
C LYS A 165 -4.73 -17.44 -7.31
N PHE A 166 -3.88 -17.30 -6.31
CA PHE A 166 -4.15 -16.49 -5.10
C PHE A 166 -3.35 -15.19 -5.09
N ASP A 167 -2.36 -15.08 -5.97
CA ASP A 167 -1.52 -13.91 -6.16
C ASP A 167 -1.07 -13.83 -7.62
N HIS A 168 -0.54 -12.68 -8.00
CA HIS A 168 -0.18 -12.39 -9.38
C HIS A 168 0.95 -13.30 -9.89
N MET A 169 1.97 -13.56 -9.07
CA MET A 169 3.08 -14.46 -9.42
C MET A 169 2.74 -15.94 -9.28
N GLY A 170 1.68 -16.27 -8.55
CA GLY A 170 1.21 -17.65 -8.34
C GLY A 170 1.99 -18.40 -7.27
N SER A 171 2.65 -17.69 -6.35
CA SER A 171 3.42 -18.23 -5.25
C SER A 171 2.54 -18.90 -4.21
N LEU A 172 1.39 -18.31 -3.90
CA LEU A 172 0.45 -18.78 -2.89
C LEU A 172 -0.47 -19.88 -3.44
N LYS A 173 -0.79 -20.86 -2.58
CA LYS A 173 -1.57 -22.06 -2.95
C LYS A 173 -2.91 -22.18 -2.22
N ALA A 174 -3.21 -21.27 -1.30
CA ALA A 174 -4.43 -21.28 -0.51
C ALA A 174 -4.80 -19.86 -0.02
N PRO A 175 -6.07 -19.60 0.30
CA PRO A 175 -6.51 -18.31 0.82
C PRO A 175 -5.93 -18.03 2.21
N PHE A 176 -5.73 -16.76 2.54
CA PHE A 176 -5.19 -16.31 3.83
C PHE A 176 -3.86 -16.97 4.24
N THR A 177 -3.01 -17.26 3.25
CA THR A 177 -1.62 -17.71 3.42
C THR A 177 -0.64 -16.59 3.08
N MET A 178 0.65 -16.74 3.39
CA MET A 178 1.67 -15.74 3.04
C MET A 178 2.98 -16.44 2.69
N THR A 179 3.85 -15.74 1.96
CA THR A 179 5.22 -16.19 1.68
C THR A 179 6.11 -15.99 2.90
N GLU A 180 7.35 -16.52 2.89
CA GLU A 180 8.30 -16.29 3.99
C GLU A 180 8.66 -14.81 4.18
N GLY A 181 8.64 -14.04 3.10
CA GLY A 181 8.87 -12.59 3.08
C GLY A 181 7.61 -11.75 3.35
N GLY A 182 6.43 -12.37 3.39
CA GLY A 182 5.18 -11.67 3.65
C GLY A 182 4.88 -11.45 5.13
N TYR A 183 3.91 -10.59 5.40
CA TYR A 183 3.24 -10.48 6.68
C TYR A 183 1.75 -10.23 6.48
N VAL A 184 0.96 -10.30 7.55
CA VAL A 184 -0.47 -9.97 7.52
C VAL A 184 -0.90 -9.34 8.82
N ILE A 185 -1.86 -8.42 8.74
CA ILE A 185 -2.53 -7.82 9.89
C ILE A 185 -3.86 -8.53 10.12
N LYS A 186 -4.06 -9.08 11.33
CA LYS A 186 -5.28 -9.80 11.71
C LYS A 186 -6.00 -9.10 12.84
N LYS A 187 -7.32 -9.06 12.77
CA LYS A 187 -8.19 -8.73 13.90
C LYS A 187 -8.80 -10.00 14.46
N VAL A 188 -8.50 -10.29 15.72
CA VAL A 188 -8.96 -11.49 16.44
C VAL A 188 -10.02 -11.10 17.47
N ASN A 189 -11.13 -11.82 17.47
CA ASN A 189 -12.29 -11.61 18.34
C ASN A 189 -12.82 -10.15 18.31
N GLY A 190 -12.70 -9.48 17.17
CA GLY A 190 -13.11 -8.08 16.96
C GLY A 190 -12.37 -7.03 17.80
N LYS A 191 -11.38 -7.45 18.62
CA LYS A 191 -10.76 -6.57 19.63
C LYS A 191 -9.25 -6.46 19.48
N ARG A 192 -8.57 -7.55 19.12
CA ARG A 192 -7.10 -7.62 19.14
C ARG A 192 -6.56 -7.59 17.73
N VAL A 193 -5.86 -6.51 17.37
CA VAL A 193 -5.08 -6.44 16.13
C VAL A 193 -3.69 -7.00 16.38
N ILE A 194 -3.25 -7.93 15.53
CA ILE A 194 -1.92 -8.56 15.59
C ILE A 194 -1.27 -8.55 14.20
N LYS A 195 0.05 -8.47 14.17
CA LYS A 195 0.86 -8.69 12.96
C LYS A 195 1.39 -10.13 13.02
N GLN A 196 1.21 -10.90 11.95
CA GLN A 196 1.83 -12.23 11.78
C GLN A 196 2.79 -12.16 10.60
N PHE A 197 3.97 -12.75 10.76
CA PHE A 197 5.05 -12.73 9.77
C PHE A 197 5.29 -14.12 9.20
N GLY A 198 5.69 -14.19 7.93
CA GLY A 198 6.04 -15.44 7.25
C GLY A 198 7.31 -16.10 7.78
N SER A 199 8.25 -15.29 8.30
CA SER A 199 9.52 -15.76 8.85
C SER A 199 10.01 -14.91 10.05
N PRO A 200 10.87 -15.46 10.93
CA PRO A 200 11.59 -14.69 11.93
C PRO A 200 12.43 -13.55 11.35
N GLU A 201 13.03 -13.76 10.17
CA GLU A 201 13.87 -12.81 9.45
C GLU A 201 13.04 -11.63 8.97
N LYS A 202 11.88 -11.89 8.36
CA LYS A 202 10.94 -10.83 7.97
C LYS A 202 10.50 -10.01 9.17
N ARG A 203 10.13 -10.66 10.28
CA ARG A 203 9.78 -9.94 11.53
C ARG A 203 10.92 -9.03 12.00
N LYS A 204 12.17 -9.48 11.90
CA LYS A 204 13.34 -8.68 12.30
C LYS A 204 13.49 -7.45 11.40
N ARG A 205 13.39 -7.61 10.07
CA ARG A 205 13.44 -6.49 9.11
C ARG A 205 12.31 -5.50 9.35
N PHE A 206 11.07 -6.00 9.41
CA PHE A 206 9.88 -5.17 9.66
C PHE A 206 9.99 -4.33 10.94
N ASN A 207 10.53 -4.89 12.02
CA ASN A 207 10.70 -4.16 13.27
C ASN A 207 11.84 -3.13 13.25
N ALA A 208 12.74 -3.20 12.27
CA ALA A 208 13.84 -2.26 12.07
C ALA A 208 13.49 -1.12 11.11
N GLU A 209 12.43 -1.28 10.31
CA GLU A 209 11.95 -0.27 9.35
C GLU A 209 11.37 0.97 10.04
N ASP A 210 11.66 2.14 9.49
CA ASP A 210 10.96 3.38 9.87
C ASP A 210 9.62 3.48 9.14
N ARG A 211 8.56 2.99 9.80
CA ARG A 211 7.21 2.95 9.22
C ARG A 211 6.36 4.19 9.53
N ARG A 212 6.97 5.30 9.99
CA ARG A 212 6.23 6.52 10.32
C ARG A 212 5.49 7.06 9.09
N GLY A 213 4.17 7.13 9.19
CA GLY A 213 3.32 7.63 8.09
C GLY A 213 2.93 6.56 7.06
N HIS A 214 3.39 5.31 7.21
CA HIS A 214 2.96 4.17 6.40
C HIS A 214 1.48 3.85 6.65
N ARG A 215 0.75 3.43 5.60
CA ARG A 215 -0.71 3.22 5.66
C ARG A 215 -1.12 2.10 6.63
N SER A 216 -0.31 1.05 6.72
CA SER A 216 -0.52 -0.06 7.67
C SER A 216 -0.60 0.39 9.15
N GLU A 217 0.07 1.49 9.52
CA GLU A 217 0.08 1.98 10.91
C GLU A 217 -1.27 2.52 11.37
N PHE A 218 -2.18 2.84 10.44
CA PHE A 218 -3.55 3.25 10.74
C PHE A 218 -4.47 2.09 11.10
N ARG A 219 -4.00 0.84 10.99
CA ARG A 219 -4.72 -0.34 11.46
C ARG A 219 -4.31 -0.77 12.86
N ASP A 220 -3.13 -0.35 13.33
CA ASP A 220 -2.65 -0.65 14.68
C ASP A 220 -3.39 0.24 15.69
N PRO A 221 -4.15 -0.28 16.67
CA PRO A 221 -4.83 0.52 17.68
C PRO A 221 -3.93 1.47 18.47
N LYS A 222 -2.62 1.20 18.52
CA LYS A 222 -1.59 2.04 19.15
C LYS A 222 -0.91 3.01 18.17
N GLY A 223 -1.17 2.87 16.87
CA GLY A 223 -0.69 3.77 15.83
C GLY A 223 -1.26 5.18 15.98
N LYS A 224 -0.71 6.14 15.23
CA LYS A 224 -1.22 7.51 15.20
C LYS A 224 -2.48 7.57 14.33
N HIS A 225 -3.63 7.50 14.97
CA HIS A 225 -4.93 7.62 14.30
C HIS A 225 -5.34 9.07 14.09
N HIS A 226 -6.10 9.31 13.03
CA HIS A 226 -6.76 10.58 12.77
C HIS A 226 -7.69 10.92 13.96
N PRO A 227 -7.60 12.12 14.57
CA PRO A 227 -8.63 12.58 15.49
C PRO A 227 -9.91 12.77 14.66
N GLY A 228 -10.83 11.80 14.72
CA GLY A 228 -12.10 11.88 13.99
C GLY A 228 -12.76 13.24 14.18
N ARG A 229 -13.44 13.76 13.14
CA ARG A 229 -14.06 15.11 12.99
C ARG A 229 -14.59 15.79 14.28
N ARG A 230 -15.02 15.03 15.29
CA ARG A 230 -15.44 15.54 16.61
C ARG A 230 -14.32 16.20 17.42
N ALA A 231 -13.07 15.75 17.30
CA ALA A 231 -11.95 16.31 18.06
C ALA A 231 -11.47 17.66 17.49
N ALA A 232 -11.59 17.88 16.17
CA ALA A 232 -11.25 19.16 15.53
C ALA A 232 -12.15 20.32 15.99
N LYS A 233 -13.42 20.07 16.34
CA LYS A 233 -14.35 21.10 16.84
C LYS A 233 -14.10 21.56 18.29
N ARG A 234 -13.24 20.88 19.05
CA ARG A 234 -12.96 21.22 20.46
C ARG A 234 -11.72 22.07 20.66
N ARG A 235 -11.01 22.42 19.59
CA ARG A 235 -9.79 23.24 19.62
C ARG A 235 -9.89 24.53 18.80
N GLY A 236 -11.10 24.96 18.49
CA GLY A 236 -11.40 26.29 17.93
C GLY A 236 -11.91 27.21 19.02
#